data_AF-A0A1G3YV65-F1
#
_entry.id   AF-A0A1G3YV65-F1
#
_cell.length_a   1.000
_cell.length_b   1.000
_cell.length_c   1.000
_cell.angle_alpha   90.00
_cell.angle_beta   90.00
_cell.angle_gamma   90.00
#
_symmetry.space_group_name_H-M   'P 1'
#
loop_
_entity.id
_entity.type
_entity.pdbx_description
1 polymer ?
#
loop_
_entity_poly.entity_id
_entity_poly.type
_entity_poly.pdbx_seq_one_letter_code
_entity_poly.pdbx_strand_id
1 'polypeptide(L)'
;MSIRLFTIGDSVSQGFIHGGAARTETAFSTLLAEALGISGYQYLDWGANKLKVDLEIVLRYLQEKRGNDIAGLEWVAAAFDINHVLDGWEEYFERGQGKLGLPISSPQPFFHNVAVEGMTVADAWSVTPELCTQMVNSNPDSKKDDLVGVASESFYRNAYRVLNPHALPAHNTKSPLDWLSYHCANGGVENLVLWLGANNALGTVIGLNVKQTPGDGTTAINANRKTRETWNLWHPRDFEAEFSLLMAKVDEAVGENAGQDCHIFVGTVPLVTIAPLTKGIGEARIVPDPSGRTDRQFRYYQDYTYFFLSEPLATKMNAKLSFPDALFIDKTIIEFNNIIIRLTEAANLKADNPRVKYHIVPISDCLTDMAWKRNSGSPTYKYPPEFQWLYPPVDSKYYDVDPKGKQVAGGLFGLDGVHPSVIGQGLIAHEFLKAMQAAGRAAGGIAIPWPQVFSSDSLRTNPIRVMHELYENDGLIRFLLFVSSLFSKNA
;
A
#
# COMPACT_ATOMS: atom_id res chain seq x y z
N MET A 1 8.16 20.36 20.33
CA MET A 1 7.45 21.21 19.34
C MET A 1 6.24 20.42 18.87
N SER A 2 5.16 21.09 18.51
CA SER A 2 3.96 20.44 17.96
C SER A 2 4.25 19.74 16.64
N ILE A 3 3.64 18.56 16.44
CA ILE A 3 3.66 17.80 15.20
C ILE A 3 2.54 18.30 14.29
N ARG A 4 2.92 18.94 13.17
CA ARG A 4 1.94 19.50 12.22
C ARG A 4 1.20 18.44 11.39
N LEU A 5 1.84 17.30 11.14
CA LEU A 5 1.26 16.16 10.43
C LEU A 5 1.83 14.86 11.00
N PHE A 6 0.95 13.94 11.38
CA PHE A 6 1.30 12.58 11.79
C PHE A 6 0.52 11.57 10.92
N THR A 7 1.12 10.43 10.60
CA THR A 7 0.52 9.46 9.67
C THR A 7 0.59 8.05 10.23
N ILE A 8 -0.60 7.45 10.38
CA ILE A 8 -0.79 6.03 10.64
C ILE A 8 -1.45 5.42 9.41
N GLY A 9 -0.86 4.36 8.88
CA GLY A 9 -1.43 3.67 7.73
C GLY A 9 -0.68 2.41 7.34
N ASP A 10 -0.97 1.94 6.13
CA ASP A 10 -0.41 0.72 5.57
C ASP A 10 0.68 0.99 4.52
N SER A 11 0.77 0.12 3.50
CA SER A 11 1.75 0.19 2.42
C SER A 11 1.67 1.48 1.62
N VAL A 12 0.46 1.98 1.35
CA VAL A 12 0.30 3.19 0.55
C VAL A 12 0.83 4.39 1.32
N SER A 13 0.46 4.49 2.60
CA SER A 13 0.94 5.53 3.52
C SER A 13 2.44 5.44 3.78
N GLN A 14 3.02 4.24 3.76
CA GLN A 14 4.47 4.06 3.87
C GLN A 14 5.23 4.54 2.63
N GLY A 15 4.61 4.64 1.46
CA GLY A 15 5.32 4.88 0.19
C GLY A 15 5.86 3.59 -0.44
N PHE A 16 5.16 2.48 -0.21
CA PHE A 16 5.43 1.22 -0.89
C PHE A 16 5.08 1.32 -2.37
N ILE A 17 5.99 0.85 -3.21
CA ILE A 17 5.89 0.96 -4.66
C ILE A 17 6.70 -0.18 -5.30
N HIS A 18 6.23 -0.72 -6.43
CA HIS A 18 6.96 -1.73 -7.22
C HIS A 18 7.30 -3.03 -6.45
N GLY A 19 6.54 -3.40 -5.42
CA GLY A 19 6.83 -4.60 -4.62
C GLY A 19 7.78 -4.38 -3.44
N GLY A 20 8.28 -3.15 -3.22
CA GLY A 20 9.16 -2.81 -2.10
C GLY A 20 8.80 -1.50 -1.39
N ALA A 21 9.14 -1.38 -0.10
CA ALA A 21 9.10 -0.11 0.61
C ALA A 21 10.28 0.74 0.13
N ALA A 22 10.14 1.37 -1.04
CA ALA A 22 11.30 1.83 -1.81
C ALA A 22 11.47 3.36 -1.86
N ARG A 23 10.38 4.13 -1.78
CA ARG A 23 10.36 5.57 -2.12
C ARG A 23 9.51 6.39 -1.14
N THR A 24 9.80 6.30 0.15
CA THR A 24 9.08 7.00 1.24
C THR A 24 9.12 8.52 1.11
N GLU A 25 10.12 9.07 0.42
CA GLU A 25 10.21 10.48 0.03
C GLU A 25 9.14 10.90 -0.98
N THR A 26 8.52 9.93 -1.68
CA THR A 26 7.40 10.16 -2.61
C THR A 26 6.07 9.63 -2.08
N ALA A 27 6.01 9.17 -0.82
CA ALA A 27 4.75 8.78 -0.20
C ALA A 27 3.77 9.96 -0.20
N PHE A 28 2.47 9.69 -0.33
CA PHE A 28 1.48 10.77 -0.39
C PHE A 28 1.52 11.68 0.84
N SER A 29 1.85 11.15 2.02
CA SER A 29 1.96 11.92 3.27
C SER A 29 3.17 12.85 3.27
N THR A 30 4.28 12.43 2.63
CA THR A 30 5.46 13.27 2.41
C THR A 30 5.16 14.39 1.42
N LEU A 31 4.56 14.07 0.27
CA LEU A 31 4.12 15.07 -0.72
C LEU A 31 3.11 16.06 -0.13
N LEU A 32 2.22 15.58 0.74
CA LEU A 32 1.28 16.41 1.48
C LEU A 32 2.00 17.35 2.46
N ALA A 33 2.97 16.85 3.22
CA ALA A 33 3.78 17.66 4.13
C ALA A 33 4.52 18.78 3.38
N GLU A 34 5.11 18.48 2.23
CA GLU A 34 5.77 19.44 1.35
C GLU A 34 4.81 20.53 0.87
N ALA A 35 3.63 20.13 0.37
CA ALA A 35 2.60 21.08 -0.09
C ALA A 35 2.14 22.01 1.04
N LEU A 36 2.06 21.51 2.28
CA LEU A 36 1.71 22.28 3.47
C LEU A 36 2.86 23.14 4.03
N GLY A 37 4.05 23.08 3.42
CA GLY A 37 5.24 23.79 3.89
C GLY A 37 5.74 23.28 5.25
N ILE A 38 5.51 22.00 5.57
CA ILE A 38 5.94 21.40 6.84
C ILE A 38 7.41 20.97 6.71
N SER A 39 8.31 21.79 7.24
CA SER A 39 9.73 21.43 7.34
C SER A 39 9.95 20.34 8.40
N GLY A 40 10.81 19.37 8.10
CA GLY A 40 11.24 18.37 9.07
C GLY A 40 10.24 17.22 9.28
N TYR A 41 9.28 17.01 8.39
CA TYR A 41 8.51 15.77 8.35
C TYR A 41 9.49 14.58 8.20
N GLN A 42 9.32 13.53 9.01
CA GLN A 42 10.32 12.48 9.23
C GLN A 42 9.69 11.17 8.82
N TYR A 43 10.41 10.39 8.03
CA TYR A 43 10.01 9.08 7.53
C TYR A 43 11.26 8.23 7.35
N LEU A 44 11.09 6.91 7.25
CA LEU A 44 12.18 5.97 7.06
C LEU A 44 12.75 6.09 5.65
N ASP A 45 14.03 6.46 5.50
CA ASP A 45 14.76 6.32 4.23
C ASP A 45 15.37 4.91 4.11
N TRP A 46 15.02 4.21 3.04
CA TRP A 46 15.50 2.84 2.78
C TRP A 46 16.84 2.79 2.05
N GLY A 47 17.30 3.90 1.46
CA GLY A 47 18.50 3.91 0.63
C GLY A 47 18.46 2.87 -0.50
N ALA A 48 19.60 2.27 -0.80
CA ALA A 48 19.74 1.34 -1.93
C ALA A 48 19.26 -0.10 -1.67
N ASN A 49 19.21 -0.54 -0.42
CA ASN A 49 18.84 -1.93 -0.06
C ASN A 49 17.37 -2.02 0.31
N LYS A 50 16.67 -3.06 -0.16
CA LYS A 50 15.22 -3.22 0.05
C LYS A 50 14.90 -4.49 0.83
N LEU A 51 13.97 -4.41 1.79
CA LEU A 51 13.53 -5.59 2.56
C LEU A 51 12.70 -6.58 1.74
N LYS A 52 12.11 -6.10 0.65
CA LYS A 52 11.28 -6.87 -0.28
C LYS A 52 11.74 -6.60 -1.71
N VAL A 53 11.26 -7.42 -2.65
CA VAL A 53 11.63 -7.33 -4.06
C VAL A 53 11.11 -6.04 -4.68
N ASP A 54 12.03 -5.11 -4.97
CA ASP A 54 11.74 -3.94 -5.81
C ASP A 54 11.89 -4.31 -7.29
N LEU A 55 10.76 -4.48 -7.97
CA LEU A 55 10.69 -4.89 -9.37
C LEU A 55 11.37 -3.88 -10.29
N GLU A 56 11.38 -2.59 -9.95
CA GLU A 56 12.02 -1.58 -10.79
C GLU A 56 13.53 -1.77 -10.77
N ILE A 57 14.13 -1.94 -9.58
CA ILE A 57 15.58 -2.19 -9.46
C ILE A 57 15.97 -3.46 -10.21
N VAL A 58 15.21 -4.55 -10.01
CA VAL A 58 15.48 -5.83 -10.65
C VAL A 58 15.41 -5.72 -12.17
N LEU A 59 14.33 -5.14 -12.72
CA LEU A 59 14.15 -5.04 -14.16
C LEU A 59 15.14 -4.07 -14.81
N ARG A 60 15.51 -2.98 -14.13
CA ARG A 60 16.56 -2.08 -14.62
C ARG A 60 17.92 -2.75 -14.63
N TYR A 61 18.26 -3.51 -13.60
CA TYR A 61 19.50 -4.29 -13.55
C TYR A 61 19.56 -5.34 -14.67
N LEU A 62 18.46 -6.05 -14.91
CA LEU A 62 18.35 -6.97 -16.04
C LEU A 62 18.53 -6.25 -17.38
N GLN A 63 17.88 -5.11 -17.57
CA GLN A 63 18.00 -4.33 -18.80
C GLN A 63 19.44 -3.85 -19.05
N GLU A 64 20.13 -3.39 -17.99
CA GLU A 64 21.52 -2.97 -18.08
C GLU A 64 22.45 -4.13 -18.45
N LYS A 65 22.23 -5.31 -17.88
CA LYS A 65 23.11 -6.48 -18.03
C LYS A 65 22.85 -7.31 -19.27
N ARG A 66 21.59 -7.37 -19.72
CA ARG A 66 21.13 -8.29 -20.78
C ARG A 66 20.55 -7.58 -22.00
N GLY A 67 20.29 -6.27 -21.93
CA GLY A 67 19.63 -5.52 -22.99
C GLY A 67 18.10 -5.56 -22.86
N ASN A 68 17.40 -5.21 -23.94
CA ASN A 68 15.94 -5.03 -23.90
C ASN A 68 15.17 -6.30 -24.27
N ASP A 69 15.80 -7.23 -24.98
CA ASP A 69 15.17 -8.41 -25.55
C ASP A 69 15.86 -9.64 -24.92
N ILE A 70 15.18 -10.34 -24.01
CA ILE A 70 15.72 -11.51 -23.31
C ILE A 70 15.00 -12.75 -23.82
N ALA A 71 15.71 -13.62 -24.54
CA ALA A 71 15.07 -14.74 -25.23
C ALA A 71 15.60 -16.12 -24.83
N GLY A 72 14.70 -17.11 -24.81
CA GLY A 72 15.04 -18.52 -24.68
C GLY A 72 15.84 -18.85 -23.41
N LEU A 73 17.07 -19.36 -23.58
CA LEU A 73 17.94 -19.76 -22.47
C LEU A 73 18.58 -18.57 -21.72
N GLU A 74 18.51 -17.35 -22.26
CA GLU A 74 18.99 -16.14 -21.56
C GLU A 74 18.20 -15.90 -20.27
N TRP A 75 16.96 -16.37 -20.20
CA TRP A 75 16.16 -16.34 -18.96
C TRP A 75 16.77 -17.14 -17.81
N VAL A 76 17.52 -18.20 -18.10
CA VAL A 76 18.25 -18.95 -17.06
C VAL A 76 19.36 -18.08 -16.48
N ALA A 77 20.06 -17.33 -17.33
CA ALA A 77 21.13 -16.44 -16.89
C ALA A 77 20.57 -15.19 -16.16
N ALA A 78 19.42 -14.67 -16.61
CA ALA A 78 18.68 -13.61 -15.93
C ALA A 78 18.24 -14.04 -14.51
N ALA A 79 17.89 -15.31 -14.31
CA ALA A 79 17.56 -15.84 -12.98
C ALA A 79 18.71 -15.67 -11.98
N PHE A 80 19.93 -16.02 -12.39
CA PHE A 80 21.13 -15.84 -11.55
C PHE A 80 21.42 -14.36 -11.27
N ASP A 81 21.17 -13.49 -12.24
CA ASP A 81 21.35 -12.04 -12.08
C ASP A 81 20.36 -11.45 -11.07
N ILE A 82 19.10 -11.86 -11.14
CA ILE A 82 18.09 -11.48 -10.13
C ILE A 82 18.53 -11.98 -8.75
N ASN A 83 18.90 -13.26 -8.65
CA ASN A 83 19.30 -13.84 -7.37
C ASN A 83 20.44 -13.06 -6.73
N HIS A 84 21.43 -12.66 -7.52
CA HIS A 84 22.55 -11.85 -7.02
C HIS A 84 22.13 -10.52 -6.40
N VAL A 85 21.13 -9.83 -6.98
CA VAL A 85 20.60 -8.57 -6.40
C VAL A 85 19.87 -8.86 -5.09
N LEU A 86 19.05 -9.90 -5.09
CA LEU A 86 18.25 -10.32 -3.95
C LEU A 86 19.12 -10.78 -2.76
N ASP A 87 20.12 -11.64 -3.01
CA ASP A 87 21.07 -12.12 -2.00
C ASP A 87 21.77 -10.96 -1.28
N GLY A 88 22.16 -9.90 -2.01
CA GLY A 88 22.79 -8.72 -1.42
C GLY A 88 21.87 -7.96 -0.46
N TRP A 89 20.58 -7.91 -0.74
CA TRP A 89 19.59 -7.31 0.16
C TRP A 89 19.33 -8.19 1.38
N GLU A 90 19.17 -9.50 1.19
CA GLU A 90 19.04 -10.45 2.30
C GLU A 90 20.24 -10.32 3.25
N GLU A 91 21.47 -10.42 2.74
CA GLU A 91 22.68 -10.32 3.55
C GLU A 91 22.72 -8.99 4.32
N TYR A 92 22.35 -7.88 3.68
CA TYR A 92 22.27 -6.57 4.35
C TYR A 92 21.32 -6.59 5.55
N PHE A 93 20.10 -7.12 5.40
CA PHE A 93 19.06 -7.08 6.43
C PHE A 93 19.15 -8.20 7.47
N GLU A 94 19.83 -9.29 7.16
CA GLU A 94 19.98 -10.42 8.08
C GLU A 94 21.30 -10.38 8.84
N ARG A 95 22.39 -10.01 8.15
CA ARG A 95 23.76 -10.16 8.63
C ARG A 95 24.51 -8.82 8.67
N GLY A 96 24.11 -7.84 7.85
CA GLY A 96 24.76 -6.54 7.69
C GLY A 96 24.18 -5.41 8.56
N GLN A 97 24.36 -4.16 8.09
CA GLN A 97 23.91 -2.94 8.79
C GLN A 97 22.37 -2.80 8.81
N GLY A 98 21.67 -3.56 7.95
CA GLY A 98 20.24 -3.71 7.92
C GLY A 98 19.67 -4.64 9.01
N LYS A 99 20.52 -5.25 9.83
CA LYS A 99 20.08 -6.16 10.89
C LYS A 99 19.16 -5.50 11.91
N LEU A 100 18.22 -6.28 12.43
CA LEU A 100 17.33 -5.88 13.53
C LEU A 100 18.15 -5.60 14.81
N GLY A 101 17.74 -4.57 15.57
CA GLY A 101 18.45 -4.15 16.78
C GLY A 101 19.61 -3.18 16.56
N LEU A 102 19.96 -2.87 15.31
CA LEU A 102 20.92 -1.81 15.00
C LEU A 102 20.17 -0.50 14.71
N PRO A 103 20.68 0.65 15.18
CA PRO A 103 20.09 1.94 14.89
C PRO A 103 20.28 2.28 13.41
N ILE A 104 19.30 2.95 12.81
CA ILE A 104 19.45 3.62 11.52
C ILE A 104 19.86 5.07 11.70
N SER A 105 20.56 5.62 10.70
CA SER A 105 20.87 7.04 10.69
C SER A 105 19.59 7.84 10.44
N SER A 106 19.11 8.53 11.47
CA SER A 106 17.98 9.44 11.38
C SER A 106 18.21 10.63 12.33
N PRO A 107 17.87 11.87 11.94
CA PRO A 107 18.01 13.05 12.79
C PRO A 107 17.20 12.97 14.09
N GLN A 108 16.09 12.22 14.08
CA GLN A 108 15.19 12.05 15.20
C GLN A 108 15.05 10.57 15.57
N PRO A 109 14.79 10.24 16.85
CA PRO A 109 14.64 8.86 17.30
C PRO A 109 13.24 8.28 17.00
N PHE A 110 12.45 8.98 16.17
CA PHE A 110 11.10 8.62 15.74
C PHE A 110 10.80 9.17 14.35
N PHE A 111 9.72 8.70 13.74
CA PHE A 111 9.18 9.20 12.48
C PHE A 111 7.79 9.81 12.69
N HIS A 112 7.44 10.78 11.83
CA HIS A 112 6.09 11.33 11.74
C HIS A 112 5.17 10.42 10.91
N ASN A 113 5.76 9.70 9.95
CA ASN A 113 5.12 8.61 9.23
C ASN A 113 5.46 7.29 9.89
N VAL A 114 4.51 6.71 10.62
CA VAL A 114 4.66 5.39 11.27
C VAL A 114 3.89 4.30 10.54
N ALA A 115 3.54 4.54 9.27
CA ALA A 115 2.89 3.55 8.43
C ALA A 115 3.83 2.40 8.07
N VAL A 116 3.28 1.19 8.02
CA VAL A 116 4.03 -0.02 7.69
C VAL A 116 3.22 -0.87 6.70
N GLU A 117 3.86 -1.28 5.62
CA GLU A 117 3.25 -2.20 4.66
C GLU A 117 2.73 -3.48 5.32
N GLY A 118 1.58 -3.96 4.84
CA GLY A 118 0.94 -5.18 5.33
C GLY A 118 0.16 -5.01 6.64
N MET A 119 0.10 -3.81 7.22
CA MET A 119 -0.73 -3.55 8.41
C MET A 119 -2.22 -3.62 8.07
N THR A 120 -2.93 -4.44 8.82
CA THR A 120 -4.39 -4.42 8.99
C THR A 120 -4.78 -3.40 10.07
N VAL A 121 -6.08 -3.14 10.24
CA VAL A 121 -6.59 -2.22 11.28
C VAL A 121 -6.02 -2.55 12.67
N ALA A 122 -6.02 -3.82 13.09
CA ALA A 122 -5.55 -4.21 14.41
C ALA A 122 -4.04 -4.09 14.65
N ASP A 123 -3.24 -4.03 13.58
CA ASP A 123 -1.79 -3.89 13.71
C ASP A 123 -1.40 -2.52 14.28
N ALA A 124 -2.29 -1.50 14.18
CA ALA A 124 -2.07 -0.16 14.71
C ALA A 124 -1.86 -0.10 16.24
N TRP A 125 -2.39 -1.08 16.99
CA TRP A 125 -2.16 -1.21 18.44
C TRP A 125 -1.45 -2.50 18.84
N SER A 126 -1.42 -3.53 17.99
CA SER A 126 -0.89 -4.84 18.36
C SER A 126 0.56 -5.05 17.93
N VAL A 127 1.03 -4.36 16.90
CA VAL A 127 2.41 -4.51 16.42
C VAL A 127 3.33 -3.55 17.15
N THR A 128 4.32 -4.11 17.84
CA THR A 128 5.39 -3.38 18.54
C THR A 128 6.76 -3.90 18.12
N PRO A 129 7.84 -3.12 18.29
CA PRO A 129 9.21 -3.60 18.04
C PRO A 129 9.58 -4.84 18.85
N GLU A 130 9.04 -5.00 20.06
CA GLU A 130 9.21 -6.21 20.86
C GLU A 130 8.58 -7.43 20.17
N LEU A 131 7.32 -7.33 19.74
CA LEU A 131 6.67 -8.40 18.97
C LEU A 131 7.47 -8.71 17.70
N CYS A 132 7.93 -7.69 16.98
CA CYS A 132 8.75 -7.87 15.78
C CYS A 132 10.02 -8.68 16.09
N THR A 133 10.73 -8.32 17.15
CA THR A 133 11.92 -9.03 17.60
C THR A 133 11.62 -10.48 17.95
N GLN A 134 10.52 -10.73 18.67
CA GLN A 134 10.08 -12.08 19.01
C GLN A 134 9.79 -12.92 17.76
N MET A 135 9.05 -12.37 16.80
CA MET A 135 8.68 -13.06 15.57
C MET A 135 9.90 -13.38 14.72
N VAL A 136 10.80 -12.40 14.48
CA VAL A 136 12.05 -12.63 13.76
C VAL A 136 12.90 -13.71 14.42
N ASN A 137 13.08 -13.67 15.74
CA ASN A 137 13.91 -14.65 16.46
C ASN A 137 13.28 -16.04 16.57
N SER A 138 11.95 -16.14 16.49
CA SER A 138 11.22 -17.41 16.58
C SER A 138 11.28 -18.23 15.29
N ASN A 139 11.59 -17.59 14.15
CA ASN A 139 11.71 -18.27 12.87
C ASN A 139 13.09 -18.96 12.77
N PRO A 140 13.16 -20.32 12.69
CA PRO A 140 14.42 -21.05 12.54
C PRO A 140 15.19 -20.71 11.27
N ASP A 141 14.49 -20.25 10.24
CA ASP A 141 15.05 -19.90 8.93
C ASP A 141 15.62 -18.48 8.90
N SER A 142 15.33 -17.63 9.92
CA SER A 142 15.99 -16.31 10.10
C SER A 142 17.50 -16.36 10.33
N LYS A 143 18.07 -17.57 10.43
CA LYS A 143 19.48 -17.88 10.66
C LYS A 143 20.08 -18.78 9.57
N LYS A 144 19.30 -19.16 8.55
CA LYS A 144 19.76 -20.00 7.44
C LYS A 144 19.94 -19.12 6.21
N ASP A 145 21.00 -19.41 5.46
CA ASP A 145 21.22 -18.88 4.11
C ASP A 145 20.26 -19.65 3.20
N ASP A 146 19.01 -19.18 3.10
CA ASP A 146 18.08 -19.77 2.15
C ASP A 146 18.50 -19.33 0.75
N LEU A 147 18.41 -20.24 -0.22
CA LEU A 147 18.80 -20.04 -1.62
C LEU A 147 17.93 -18.99 -2.37
N VAL A 148 17.26 -18.10 -1.63
CA VAL A 148 16.08 -17.35 -2.04
C VAL A 148 16.09 -15.96 -1.36
N GLY A 149 16.81 -15.01 -1.98
CA GLY A 149 17.28 -13.72 -1.44
C GLY A 149 16.27 -12.64 -1.01
N VAL A 150 15.21 -12.95 -0.26
CA VAL A 150 14.40 -11.91 0.39
C VAL A 150 14.51 -12.06 1.91
N ALA A 151 14.77 -10.96 2.62
CA ALA A 151 14.98 -11.00 4.05
C ALA A 151 13.81 -11.68 4.77
N SER A 152 14.12 -12.67 5.62
CA SER A 152 13.12 -13.40 6.41
C SER A 152 12.26 -12.44 7.22
N GLU A 153 10.98 -12.76 7.43
CA GLU A 153 10.10 -11.97 8.31
C GLU A 153 10.09 -10.46 7.95
N SER A 154 10.14 -10.14 6.66
CA SER A 154 10.30 -8.78 6.13
C SER A 154 9.29 -7.78 6.70
N PHE A 155 8.03 -8.20 6.96
CA PHE A 155 7.04 -7.38 7.66
C PHE A 155 7.53 -6.92 9.04
N TYR A 156 7.98 -7.85 9.87
CA TYR A 156 8.43 -7.56 11.23
C TYR A 156 9.74 -6.76 11.25
N ARG A 157 10.67 -7.04 10.32
CA ARG A 157 11.87 -6.21 10.16
C ARG A 157 11.54 -4.78 9.74
N ASN A 158 10.54 -4.62 8.86
CA ASN A 158 10.04 -3.31 8.43
C ASN A 158 9.41 -2.56 9.60
N ALA A 159 8.43 -3.17 10.26
CA ALA A 159 7.74 -2.60 11.41
C ALA A 159 8.72 -2.19 12.53
N TYR A 160 9.71 -3.03 12.85
CA TYR A 160 10.76 -2.69 13.82
C TYR A 160 11.49 -1.40 13.45
N ARG A 161 11.93 -1.27 12.18
CA ARG A 161 12.73 -0.13 11.71
C ARG A 161 11.94 1.17 11.69
N VAL A 162 10.64 1.10 11.41
CA VAL A 162 9.74 2.27 11.46
C VAL A 162 9.45 2.67 12.92
N LEU A 163 9.13 1.71 13.77
CA LEU A 163 8.63 1.97 15.12
C LEU A 163 9.74 2.16 16.17
N ASN A 164 10.95 1.67 15.91
CA ASN A 164 12.12 1.87 16.77
C ASN A 164 13.41 2.08 15.95
N PRO A 165 13.51 3.20 15.22
CA PRO A 165 14.61 3.44 14.30
C PRO A 165 15.98 3.49 15.00
N HIS A 166 16.05 3.94 16.25
CA HIS A 166 17.30 4.04 17.00
C HIS A 166 17.57 2.84 17.92
N ALA A 167 16.79 1.77 17.81
CA ALA A 167 16.90 0.58 18.66
C ALA A 167 16.92 0.89 20.17
N LEU A 168 16.13 1.89 20.60
CA LEU A 168 16.06 2.34 21.98
C LEU A 168 15.13 1.43 22.78
N PRO A 169 15.54 0.90 23.96
CA PRO A 169 14.69 0.05 24.79
C PRO A 169 13.34 0.71 25.16
N ALA A 170 13.34 2.03 25.37
CA ALA A 170 12.14 2.80 25.69
C ALA A 170 11.07 2.81 24.57
N HIS A 171 11.43 2.42 23.34
CA HIS A 171 10.51 2.36 22.21
C HIS A 171 10.03 0.93 21.90
N ASN A 172 10.53 -0.08 22.61
CA ASN A 172 10.22 -1.49 22.30
C ASN A 172 8.73 -1.84 22.36
N THR A 173 7.97 -1.12 23.18
CA THR A 173 6.54 -1.34 23.36
C THR A 173 5.68 -0.36 22.55
N LYS A 174 6.28 0.49 21.70
CA LYS A 174 5.53 1.52 20.98
C LYS A 174 4.94 0.98 19.67
N SER A 175 3.63 0.79 19.66
CA SER A 175 2.84 0.64 18.43
C SER A 175 2.64 1.98 17.72
N PRO A 176 2.09 2.01 16.48
CA PRO A 176 1.67 3.26 15.84
C PRO A 176 0.78 4.15 16.72
N LEU A 177 -0.16 3.57 17.46
CA LEU A 177 -1.02 4.32 18.38
C LEU A 177 -0.29 4.79 19.64
N ASP A 178 0.69 4.04 20.16
CA ASP A 178 1.51 4.51 21.28
C ASP A 178 2.42 5.69 20.88
N TRP A 179 2.84 5.74 19.61
CA TRP A 179 3.53 6.90 19.05
C TRP A 179 2.61 8.11 18.96
N LEU A 180 1.35 7.93 18.52
CA LEU A 180 0.35 8.99 18.54
C LEU A 180 0.13 9.54 19.95
N SER A 181 -0.14 8.67 20.94
CA SER A 181 -0.32 9.08 22.34
C SER A 181 0.90 9.84 22.87
N TYR A 182 2.11 9.34 22.56
CA TYR A 182 3.35 10.01 22.94
C TYR A 182 3.42 11.44 22.37
N HIS A 183 3.16 11.64 21.08
CA HIS A 183 3.25 12.96 20.46
C HIS A 183 2.13 13.90 20.90
N CYS A 184 0.90 13.38 21.09
CA CYS A 184 -0.20 14.14 21.68
C CYS A 184 0.17 14.72 23.04
N ALA A 185 0.75 13.91 23.94
CA ALA A 185 1.20 14.34 25.26
C ALA A 185 2.46 15.24 25.21
N ASN A 186 3.34 15.07 24.21
CA ASN A 186 4.66 15.72 24.14
C ASN A 186 4.76 16.79 23.03
N GLY A 187 3.79 17.70 23.00
CA GLY A 187 3.81 18.87 22.10
C GLY A 187 2.58 19.00 21.21
N GLY A 188 1.78 17.95 21.11
CA GLY A 188 0.52 17.93 20.38
C GLY A 188 0.68 17.52 18.91
N VAL A 189 -0.41 17.03 18.32
CA VAL A 189 -0.58 16.72 16.90
C VAL A 189 -1.68 17.62 16.32
N GLU A 190 -1.40 18.32 15.22
CA GLU A 190 -2.36 19.24 14.57
C GLU A 190 -3.26 18.49 13.59
N ASN A 191 -2.67 17.60 12.80
CA ASN A 191 -3.35 16.83 11.79
C ASN A 191 -2.88 15.38 11.83
N LEU A 192 -3.82 14.45 11.93
CA LEU A 192 -3.58 13.01 11.84
C LEU A 192 -4.15 12.50 10.51
N VAL A 193 -3.32 11.85 9.71
CA VAL A 193 -3.77 10.97 8.63
C VAL A 193 -3.93 9.57 9.19
N LEU A 194 -5.14 9.02 9.10
CA LEU A 194 -5.48 7.67 9.53
C LEU A 194 -6.05 6.90 8.34
N TRP A 195 -5.25 6.02 7.73
CA TRP A 195 -5.69 5.27 6.56
C TRP A 195 -5.22 3.82 6.60
N LEU A 196 -6.12 2.96 7.07
CA LEU A 196 -5.96 1.52 7.23
C LEU A 196 -7.20 0.80 6.73
N GLY A 197 -7.06 -0.49 6.40
CA GLY A 197 -8.19 -1.37 6.06
C GLY A 197 -8.05 -2.04 4.70
N ALA A 198 -7.18 -1.56 3.81
CA ALA A 198 -6.96 -2.21 2.52
C ALA A 198 -6.44 -3.64 2.70
N ASN A 199 -5.49 -3.87 3.60
CA ASN A 199 -4.96 -5.22 3.89
C ASN A 199 -5.98 -6.17 4.52
N ASN A 200 -7.12 -5.68 5.04
CA ASN A 200 -8.22 -6.53 5.48
C ASN A 200 -9.00 -7.16 4.30
N ALA A 201 -8.70 -6.79 3.04
CA ALA A 201 -9.30 -7.38 1.84
C ALA A 201 -8.31 -7.65 0.70
N LEU A 202 -7.14 -7.01 0.69
CA LEU A 202 -6.18 -7.04 -0.43
C LEU A 202 -5.67 -8.44 -0.74
N GLY A 203 -5.50 -9.30 0.28
CA GLY A 203 -5.04 -10.66 0.08
C GLY A 203 -5.98 -11.50 -0.81
N THR A 204 -7.24 -11.08 -1.01
CA THR A 204 -8.17 -11.77 -1.92
C THR A 204 -7.75 -11.69 -3.38
N VAL A 205 -7.21 -10.55 -3.82
CA VAL A 205 -6.76 -10.34 -5.21
C VAL A 205 -5.30 -10.72 -5.41
N ILE A 206 -4.50 -10.70 -4.35
CA ILE A 206 -3.13 -11.23 -4.36
C ILE A 206 -3.15 -12.76 -4.41
N GLY A 207 -4.08 -13.42 -3.70
CA GLY A 207 -4.18 -14.87 -3.65
C GLY A 207 -5.19 -15.49 -4.63
N LEU A 208 -6.00 -14.66 -5.30
CA LEU A 208 -7.15 -15.08 -6.13
C LEU A 208 -8.07 -16.08 -5.42
N ASN A 209 -8.32 -15.87 -4.14
CA ASN A 209 -9.22 -16.69 -3.32
C ASN A 209 -9.80 -15.88 -2.16
N VAL A 210 -10.93 -16.32 -1.61
CA VAL A 210 -11.58 -15.66 -0.47
C VAL A 210 -11.53 -16.57 0.76
N LYS A 211 -10.93 -16.06 1.84
CA LYS A 211 -10.88 -16.66 3.18
C LYS A 211 -11.39 -15.63 4.18
N GLN A 212 -12.68 -15.69 4.44
CA GLN A 212 -13.34 -14.70 5.29
C GLN A 212 -13.16 -15.00 6.78
N THR A 213 -13.05 -13.95 7.60
CA THR A 213 -13.14 -14.08 9.07
C THR A 213 -14.55 -14.54 9.51
N PRO A 214 -14.72 -15.07 10.73
CA PRO A 214 -15.99 -15.71 11.16
C PRO A 214 -17.23 -14.81 11.23
N GLY A 215 -17.08 -13.49 11.39
CA GLY A 215 -18.19 -12.54 11.43
C GLY A 215 -18.91 -12.43 12.77
N ASP A 216 -18.27 -12.83 13.86
CA ASP A 216 -18.83 -12.78 15.21
C ASP A 216 -18.52 -11.48 15.99
N GLY A 217 -17.62 -10.63 15.46
CA GLY A 217 -17.16 -9.38 16.06
C GLY A 217 -16.15 -9.55 17.19
N THR A 218 -15.68 -10.77 17.48
CA THR A 218 -14.83 -11.06 18.64
C THR A 218 -13.65 -11.97 18.33
N THR A 219 -13.76 -12.91 17.39
CA THR A 219 -12.67 -13.83 17.05
C THR A 219 -11.50 -13.09 16.40
N ALA A 220 -11.75 -12.24 15.41
CA ALA A 220 -10.69 -11.56 14.66
C ALA A 220 -9.88 -10.59 15.55
N ILE A 221 -10.57 -9.80 16.39
CA ILE A 221 -9.95 -8.79 17.25
C ILE A 221 -9.08 -9.38 18.37
N ASN A 222 -9.40 -10.60 18.82
CA ASN A 222 -8.63 -11.32 19.86
C ASN A 222 -7.59 -12.29 19.29
N ALA A 223 -7.62 -12.55 17.98
CA ALA A 223 -6.67 -13.43 17.34
C ALA A 223 -5.27 -12.77 17.29
N ASN A 224 -4.23 -13.56 17.56
CA ASN A 224 -2.86 -13.13 17.30
C ASN A 224 -2.62 -12.97 15.79
N ARG A 225 -1.56 -12.25 15.42
CA ARG A 225 -1.29 -11.93 14.01
C ARG A 225 -1.12 -13.16 13.12
N LYS A 226 -0.48 -14.23 13.60
CA LYS A 226 -0.31 -15.48 12.84
C LYS A 226 -1.64 -16.15 12.49
N THR A 227 -2.60 -16.16 13.42
CA THR A 227 -3.97 -16.63 13.12
C THR A 227 -4.65 -15.70 12.12
N ARG A 228 -4.46 -14.38 12.27
CA ARG A 228 -5.05 -13.38 11.36
C ARG A 228 -4.59 -13.55 9.91
N GLU A 229 -3.33 -13.93 9.69
CA GLU A 229 -2.76 -14.20 8.35
C GLU A 229 -3.44 -15.38 7.63
N THR A 230 -4.23 -16.20 8.31
CA THR A 230 -5.01 -17.27 7.66
C THR A 230 -6.25 -16.73 6.93
N TRP A 231 -6.68 -15.51 7.25
CA TRP A 231 -7.77 -14.80 6.58
C TRP A 231 -7.22 -13.74 5.63
N ASN A 232 -7.97 -13.47 4.57
CA ASN A 232 -7.63 -12.41 3.61
C ASN A 232 -8.82 -11.49 3.26
N LEU A 233 -9.98 -11.74 3.86
CA LEU A 233 -11.16 -10.89 3.79
C LEU A 233 -11.80 -10.79 5.18
N TRP A 234 -11.95 -9.60 5.72
CA TRP A 234 -12.69 -9.44 6.96
C TRP A 234 -14.18 -9.48 6.67
N HIS A 235 -14.95 -10.15 7.52
CA HIS A 235 -16.38 -9.97 7.55
C HIS A 235 -16.70 -8.55 8.07
N PRO A 236 -17.72 -7.84 7.54
CA PRO A 236 -18.04 -6.47 7.97
C PRO A 236 -18.20 -6.28 9.48
N ARG A 237 -18.80 -7.26 10.19
CA ARG A 237 -18.92 -7.23 11.66
C ARG A 237 -17.57 -7.28 12.40
N ASP A 238 -16.62 -8.06 11.89
CA ASP A 238 -15.28 -8.14 12.48
C ASP A 238 -14.48 -6.87 12.20
N PHE A 239 -14.60 -6.35 10.97
CA PHE A 239 -14.02 -5.06 10.60
C PHE A 239 -14.58 -3.92 11.46
N GLU A 240 -15.90 -3.87 11.67
CA GLU A 240 -16.54 -2.88 12.54
C GLU A 240 -16.02 -2.94 13.98
N ALA A 241 -15.87 -4.14 14.54
CA ALA A 241 -15.33 -4.30 15.89
C ALA A 241 -13.90 -3.75 15.99
N GLU A 242 -13.03 -4.10 15.04
CA GLU A 242 -11.66 -3.61 14.99
C GLU A 242 -11.57 -2.11 14.76
N PHE A 243 -12.35 -1.57 13.81
CA PHE A 243 -12.32 -0.14 13.49
C PHE A 243 -12.93 0.70 14.61
N SER A 244 -13.94 0.18 15.32
CA SER A 244 -14.48 0.83 16.53
C SER A 244 -13.42 0.91 17.63
N LEU A 245 -12.65 -0.16 17.84
CA LEU A 245 -11.55 -0.15 18.81
C LEU A 245 -10.41 0.79 18.37
N LEU A 246 -10.09 0.84 17.08
CA LEU A 246 -9.14 1.81 16.52
C LEU A 246 -9.55 3.23 16.86
N MET A 247 -10.78 3.61 16.55
CA MET A 247 -11.33 4.95 16.80
C MET A 247 -11.31 5.28 18.29
N ALA A 248 -11.73 4.35 19.16
CA ALA A 248 -11.69 4.55 20.61
C ALA A 248 -10.27 4.79 21.14
N LYS A 249 -9.27 4.07 20.62
CA LYS A 249 -7.85 4.27 20.99
C LYS A 249 -7.29 5.58 20.44
N VAL A 250 -7.71 5.99 19.25
CA VAL A 250 -7.36 7.31 18.70
C VAL A 250 -7.95 8.40 19.59
N ASP A 251 -9.23 8.31 19.97
CA ASP A 251 -9.90 9.25 20.87
C ASP A 251 -9.19 9.36 22.22
N GLU A 252 -8.78 8.22 22.79
CA GLU A 252 -7.96 8.18 24.02
C GLU A 252 -6.63 8.94 23.82
N ALA A 253 -5.89 8.63 22.75
CA ALA A 253 -4.60 9.25 22.45
C ALA A 253 -4.70 10.77 22.24
N VAL A 254 -5.71 11.24 21.51
CA VAL A 254 -5.90 12.67 21.20
C VAL A 254 -6.63 13.42 22.32
N GLY A 255 -7.25 12.73 23.27
CA GLY A 255 -7.79 13.34 24.48
C GLY A 255 -6.73 14.08 25.30
N GLU A 256 -5.50 13.57 25.29
CA GLU A 256 -4.33 14.18 25.94
C GLU A 256 -3.58 15.19 25.04
N ASN A 257 -4.15 15.58 23.89
CA ASN A 257 -3.45 16.44 22.94
C ASN A 257 -3.10 17.81 23.55
N ALA A 258 -1.80 18.03 23.72
CA ALA A 258 -1.26 19.24 24.34
C ALA A 258 -1.52 20.47 23.45
N GLY A 259 -2.30 21.42 23.97
CA GLY A 259 -2.27 22.82 23.55
C GLY A 259 -2.94 23.22 22.23
N GLN A 260 -3.52 22.31 21.44
CA GLN A 260 -4.09 22.65 20.13
C GLN A 260 -5.21 21.71 19.65
N ASP A 261 -5.94 22.15 18.61
CA ASP A 261 -6.91 21.33 17.89
C ASP A 261 -6.22 20.22 17.09
N CYS A 262 -6.81 19.02 17.09
CA CYS A 262 -6.39 17.88 16.29
C CYS A 262 -7.48 17.56 15.25
N HIS A 263 -7.11 17.61 13.97
CA HIS A 263 -7.97 17.20 12.87
C HIS A 263 -7.54 15.84 12.33
N ILE A 264 -8.45 14.88 12.31
CA ILE A 264 -8.19 13.49 11.93
C ILE A 264 -8.82 13.22 10.57
N PHE A 265 -7.99 12.93 9.58
CA PHE A 265 -8.38 12.67 8.19
C PHE A 265 -8.38 11.17 7.95
N VAL A 266 -9.58 10.59 7.87
CA VAL A 266 -9.81 9.15 7.76
C VAL A 266 -10.09 8.79 6.29
N GLY A 267 -9.18 8.03 5.68
CA GLY A 267 -9.34 7.59 4.29
C GLY A 267 -10.28 6.38 4.17
N THR A 268 -11.12 6.35 3.13
CA THR A 268 -11.92 5.17 2.80
C THR A 268 -11.08 4.08 2.12
N VAL A 269 -11.44 2.82 2.29
CA VAL A 269 -10.75 1.64 1.77
C VAL A 269 -10.99 1.49 0.26
N PRO A 270 -9.94 1.48 -0.58
CA PRO A 270 -10.06 1.27 -2.02
C PRO A 270 -10.67 -0.10 -2.37
N LEU A 271 -11.47 -0.16 -3.44
CA LEU A 271 -11.90 -1.43 -4.01
C LEU A 271 -10.70 -2.17 -4.60
N VAL A 272 -10.20 -3.21 -3.92
CA VAL A 272 -8.96 -3.91 -4.32
C VAL A 272 -9.08 -4.61 -5.68
N THR A 273 -10.30 -4.88 -6.17
CA THR A 273 -10.54 -5.53 -7.47
C THR A 273 -10.30 -4.60 -8.67
N ILE A 274 -10.17 -3.29 -8.46
CA ILE A 274 -9.86 -2.33 -9.53
C ILE A 274 -8.37 -2.35 -9.90
N ALA A 275 -7.52 -2.84 -8.99
CA ALA A 275 -6.07 -2.90 -9.18
C ALA A 275 -5.71 -3.65 -10.47
N PRO A 276 -4.75 -3.12 -11.28
CA PRO A 276 -4.36 -3.74 -12.54
C PRO A 276 -3.50 -5.00 -12.39
N LEU A 277 -3.14 -5.42 -11.16
CA LEU A 277 -2.58 -6.74 -10.89
C LEU A 277 -3.44 -7.84 -11.51
N THR A 278 -4.77 -7.66 -11.49
CA THR A 278 -5.70 -8.58 -12.14
C THR A 278 -6.30 -7.98 -13.41
N LYS A 279 -6.46 -8.81 -14.43
CA LYS A 279 -7.24 -8.53 -15.64
C LYS A 279 -8.50 -9.39 -15.68
N GLY A 280 -9.55 -8.87 -16.29
CA GLY A 280 -10.77 -9.63 -16.55
C GLY A 280 -10.64 -10.51 -17.79
N ILE A 281 -11.21 -11.72 -17.74
CA ILE A 281 -11.27 -12.69 -18.83
C ILE A 281 -12.68 -13.27 -18.95
N GLY A 282 -13.00 -13.83 -20.11
CA GLY A 282 -14.34 -14.33 -20.43
C GLY A 282 -15.38 -13.21 -20.66
N GLU A 283 -16.66 -13.55 -20.54
CA GLU A 283 -17.76 -12.61 -20.81
C GLU A 283 -17.76 -11.40 -19.85
N ALA A 284 -17.88 -10.19 -20.41
CA ALA A 284 -18.06 -8.99 -19.62
C ALA A 284 -19.53 -8.79 -19.22
N ARG A 285 -19.74 -8.26 -18.01
CA ARG A 285 -21.07 -7.99 -17.43
C ARG A 285 -21.14 -6.55 -16.96
N ILE A 286 -22.24 -5.89 -17.27
CA ILE A 286 -22.56 -4.58 -16.70
C ILE A 286 -23.58 -4.78 -15.60
N VAL A 287 -23.27 -4.26 -14.41
CA VAL A 287 -24.15 -4.30 -13.25
C VAL A 287 -24.36 -2.89 -12.71
N PRO A 288 -25.48 -2.59 -12.04
CA PRO A 288 -25.62 -1.37 -11.26
C PRO A 288 -24.48 -1.24 -10.25
N ASP A 289 -24.08 -0.01 -9.91
CA ASP A 289 -23.09 0.24 -8.86
C ASP A 289 -23.50 -0.53 -7.58
N PRO A 290 -22.67 -1.46 -7.07
CA PRO A 290 -22.97 -2.23 -5.87
C PRO A 290 -23.10 -1.37 -4.60
N SER A 291 -22.70 -0.09 -4.63
CA SER A 291 -22.95 0.86 -3.56
C SER A 291 -24.39 1.39 -3.55
N GLY A 292 -25.20 1.09 -4.57
CA GLY A 292 -26.58 1.54 -4.70
C GLY A 292 -26.75 2.87 -5.46
N ARG A 293 -25.66 3.47 -5.97
CA ARG A 293 -25.74 4.66 -6.83
C ARG A 293 -26.37 4.31 -8.19
N THR A 294 -27.43 5.01 -8.55
CA THR A 294 -28.24 4.69 -9.74
C THR A 294 -27.73 5.34 -11.03
N ASP A 295 -26.85 6.33 -10.92
CA ASP A 295 -26.22 7.05 -12.03
C ASP A 295 -24.97 6.36 -12.58
N ARG A 296 -24.56 5.23 -11.96
CA ARG A 296 -23.32 4.53 -12.27
C ARG A 296 -23.56 3.05 -12.57
N GLN A 297 -22.78 2.56 -13.52
CA GLN A 297 -22.75 1.14 -13.89
C GLN A 297 -21.33 0.64 -13.89
N PHE A 298 -21.14 -0.55 -13.34
CA PHE A 298 -19.83 -1.17 -13.17
C PHE A 298 -19.66 -2.33 -14.13
N ARG A 299 -18.50 -2.36 -14.79
CA ARG A 299 -18.08 -3.51 -15.59
C ARG A 299 -17.36 -4.53 -14.72
N TYR A 300 -17.84 -5.76 -14.79
CA TYR A 300 -17.16 -6.95 -14.31
C TYR A 300 -16.92 -7.93 -15.45
N TYR A 301 -16.16 -8.98 -15.18
CA TYR A 301 -15.83 -10.06 -16.10
C TYR A 301 -16.17 -11.40 -15.46
N GLN A 302 -16.34 -12.43 -16.28
CA GLN A 302 -16.64 -13.79 -15.85
C GLN A 302 -15.65 -14.27 -14.79
N ASP A 303 -14.36 -14.10 -15.06
CA ASP A 303 -13.28 -14.36 -14.10
C ASP A 303 -12.22 -13.25 -14.16
N TYR A 304 -11.39 -13.20 -13.13
CA TYR A 304 -10.20 -12.35 -13.04
C TYR A 304 -8.98 -13.22 -12.80
N THR A 305 -7.87 -12.91 -13.48
CA THR A 305 -6.58 -13.58 -13.28
C THR A 305 -5.46 -12.56 -13.31
N TYR A 306 -4.23 -12.93 -12.96
CA TYR A 306 -3.11 -12.00 -13.00
C TYR A 306 -2.88 -11.44 -14.40
N PHE A 307 -2.44 -10.18 -14.50
CA PHE A 307 -2.25 -9.50 -15.78
C PHE A 307 -1.32 -10.26 -16.74
N PHE A 308 -0.31 -10.93 -16.17
CA PHE A 308 0.69 -11.70 -16.91
C PHE A 308 0.22 -13.11 -17.29
N LEU A 309 -0.87 -13.65 -16.73
CA LEU A 309 -1.32 -15.00 -17.10
C LEU A 309 -2.18 -14.98 -18.37
N SER A 310 -1.91 -15.89 -19.31
CA SER A 310 -2.86 -16.23 -20.37
C SER A 310 -4.06 -16.99 -19.80
N GLU A 311 -5.23 -16.87 -20.43
CA GLU A 311 -6.45 -17.54 -19.96
C GLU A 311 -6.31 -19.09 -19.89
N PRO A 312 -5.68 -19.78 -20.86
CA PRO A 312 -5.43 -21.22 -20.74
C PRO A 312 -4.55 -21.57 -19.54
N LEU A 313 -3.49 -20.79 -19.27
CA LEU A 313 -2.58 -21.04 -18.15
C LEU A 313 -3.25 -20.78 -16.81
N ALA A 314 -4.00 -19.68 -16.69
CA ALA A 314 -4.80 -19.37 -15.50
C ALA A 314 -5.79 -20.50 -15.16
N THR A 315 -6.44 -21.06 -16.19
CA THR A 315 -7.36 -22.20 -16.04
C THR A 315 -6.64 -23.45 -15.55
N LYS A 316 -5.49 -23.78 -16.16
CA LYS A 316 -4.68 -24.94 -15.76
C LYS A 316 -4.19 -24.85 -14.30
N MET A 317 -3.89 -23.64 -13.83
CA MET A 317 -3.37 -23.39 -12.49
C MET A 317 -4.45 -23.14 -11.43
N ASN A 318 -5.72 -23.06 -11.84
CA ASN A 318 -6.81 -22.58 -10.99
C ASN A 318 -6.51 -21.20 -10.36
N ALA A 319 -5.80 -20.33 -11.09
CA ALA A 319 -5.43 -18.99 -10.66
C ALA A 319 -6.47 -17.98 -11.15
N LYS A 320 -7.69 -18.08 -10.61
CA LYS A 320 -8.84 -17.25 -11.00
C LYS A 320 -9.70 -16.85 -9.81
N LEU A 321 -10.20 -15.63 -9.86
CA LEU A 321 -11.26 -15.12 -8.99
C LEU A 321 -12.54 -14.96 -9.84
N SER A 322 -13.65 -15.55 -9.41
CA SER A 322 -14.88 -15.54 -10.22
C SER A 322 -15.62 -14.20 -10.14
N PHE A 323 -16.56 -13.96 -11.07
CA PHE A 323 -17.47 -12.80 -11.00
C PHE A 323 -18.17 -12.68 -9.63
N PRO A 324 -18.81 -13.73 -9.08
CA PRO A 324 -19.41 -13.68 -7.76
C PRO A 324 -18.42 -13.27 -6.67
N ASP A 325 -17.19 -13.79 -6.69
CA ASP A 325 -16.19 -13.46 -5.68
C ASP A 325 -15.76 -11.99 -5.78
N ALA A 326 -15.46 -11.50 -6.99
CA ALA A 326 -15.09 -10.10 -7.20
C ALA A 326 -16.21 -9.13 -6.77
N LEU A 327 -17.48 -9.46 -7.08
CA LEU A 327 -18.62 -8.68 -6.63
C LEU A 327 -18.81 -8.75 -5.10
N PHE A 328 -18.57 -9.92 -4.50
CA PHE A 328 -18.66 -10.11 -3.05
C PHE A 328 -17.60 -9.28 -2.32
N ILE A 329 -16.34 -9.32 -2.77
CA ILE A 329 -15.23 -8.53 -2.22
C ILE A 329 -15.57 -7.03 -2.28
N ASP A 330 -16.01 -6.53 -3.43
CA ASP A 330 -16.36 -5.11 -3.57
C ASP A 330 -17.51 -4.71 -2.63
N LYS A 331 -18.56 -5.53 -2.52
CA LYS A 331 -19.67 -5.28 -1.59
C LYS A 331 -19.19 -5.27 -0.14
N THR A 332 -18.28 -6.16 0.23
CA THR A 332 -17.68 -6.19 1.57
C THR A 332 -16.88 -4.91 1.84
N ILE A 333 -16.06 -4.44 0.89
CA ILE A 333 -15.29 -3.20 1.06
C ILE A 333 -16.20 -1.96 1.07
N ILE A 334 -17.26 -1.95 0.28
CA ILE A 334 -18.29 -0.90 0.34
C ILE A 334 -18.89 -0.84 1.75
N GLU A 335 -19.17 -2.00 2.36
CA GLU A 335 -19.64 -2.02 3.74
C GLU A 335 -18.57 -1.57 4.75
N PHE A 336 -17.29 -1.90 4.54
CA PHE A 336 -16.20 -1.30 5.34
C PHE A 336 -16.25 0.22 5.29
N ASN A 337 -16.47 0.79 4.11
CA ASN A 337 -16.54 2.24 3.93
C ASN A 337 -17.78 2.85 4.59
N ASN A 338 -18.93 2.18 4.52
CA ASN A 338 -20.13 2.59 5.26
C ASN A 338 -19.88 2.60 6.77
N ILE A 339 -19.18 1.58 7.30
CA ILE A 339 -18.78 1.49 8.70
C ILE A 339 -17.86 2.66 9.08
N ILE A 340 -16.82 2.93 8.28
CA ILE A 340 -15.88 4.04 8.52
C ILE A 340 -16.60 5.38 8.60
N ILE A 341 -17.50 5.64 7.63
CA ILE A 341 -18.29 6.87 7.57
C ILE A 341 -19.18 6.98 8.80
N ARG A 342 -19.96 5.94 9.12
CA ARG A 342 -20.87 5.93 10.27
C ARG A 342 -20.13 6.15 11.59
N LEU A 343 -18.99 5.49 11.79
CA LEU A 343 -18.19 5.63 13.02
C LEU A 343 -17.57 7.02 13.13
N THR A 344 -17.11 7.59 12.02
CA THR A 344 -16.58 8.96 11.96
C THR A 344 -17.65 10.01 12.27
N GLU A 345 -18.84 9.88 11.68
CA GLU A 345 -19.98 10.75 11.97
C GLU A 345 -20.40 10.63 13.44
N ALA A 346 -20.48 9.40 13.97
CA ALA A 346 -20.80 9.17 15.37
C ALA A 346 -19.76 9.77 16.33
N ALA A 347 -18.47 9.70 15.99
CA ALA A 347 -17.40 10.32 16.77
C ALA A 347 -17.57 11.85 16.83
N ASN A 348 -17.84 12.49 15.69
CA ASN A 348 -18.09 13.94 15.64
C ASN A 348 -19.37 14.37 16.38
N LEU A 349 -20.41 13.54 16.40
CA LEU A 349 -21.66 13.82 17.14
C LEU A 349 -21.51 13.66 18.65
N LYS A 350 -20.66 12.73 19.10
CA LYS A 350 -20.39 12.44 20.52
C LYS A 350 -19.22 13.25 21.08
N ALA A 351 -18.53 14.03 20.26
CA ALA A 351 -17.32 14.73 20.66
C ALA A 351 -17.59 15.75 21.77
N ASP A 352 -17.33 15.35 23.02
CA ASP A 352 -17.33 16.26 24.17
C ASP A 352 -16.11 17.21 24.14
N ASN A 353 -15.07 16.86 23.37
CA ASN A 353 -13.89 17.69 23.15
C ASN A 353 -13.99 18.41 21.79
N PRO A 354 -14.38 19.70 21.75
CA PRO A 354 -14.54 20.45 20.50
C PRO A 354 -13.23 20.67 19.72
N ARG A 355 -12.09 20.33 20.34
CA ARG A 355 -10.74 20.44 19.76
C ARG A 355 -10.37 19.24 18.89
N VAL A 356 -11.17 18.18 18.86
CA VAL A 356 -10.93 17.00 18.03
C VAL A 356 -12.02 16.92 16.97
N LYS A 357 -11.63 16.82 15.70
CA LYS A 357 -12.57 16.73 14.58
C LYS A 357 -12.14 15.69 13.57
N TYR A 358 -13.04 14.79 13.21
CA TYR A 358 -12.82 13.78 12.18
C TYR A 358 -13.37 14.24 10.82
N HIS A 359 -12.64 13.89 9.76
CA HIS A 359 -12.95 14.23 8.37
C HIS A 359 -12.80 12.98 7.51
N ILE A 360 -13.79 12.69 6.67
CA ILE A 360 -13.70 11.61 5.68
C ILE A 360 -12.95 12.09 4.45
N VAL A 361 -12.00 11.29 3.98
CA VAL A 361 -11.34 11.45 2.67
C VAL A 361 -11.82 10.30 1.76
N PRO A 362 -12.62 10.58 0.71
CA PRO A 362 -13.33 9.55 -0.07
C PRO A 362 -12.44 8.88 -1.13
N ILE A 363 -11.25 8.38 -0.73
CA ILE A 363 -10.26 7.80 -1.63
C ILE A 363 -10.82 6.63 -2.46
N SER A 364 -11.68 5.79 -1.87
CA SER A 364 -12.32 4.67 -2.58
C SER A 364 -13.11 5.11 -3.80
N ASP A 365 -13.88 6.19 -3.69
CA ASP A 365 -14.62 6.76 -4.81
C ASP A 365 -13.68 7.38 -5.84
N CYS A 366 -12.67 8.14 -5.40
CA CYS A 366 -11.69 8.75 -6.31
C CYS A 366 -10.98 7.70 -7.16
N LEU A 367 -10.47 6.64 -6.56
CA LEU A 367 -9.78 5.56 -7.28
C LEU A 367 -10.73 4.74 -8.14
N THR A 368 -11.96 4.53 -7.67
CA THR A 368 -13.00 3.87 -8.49
C THR A 368 -13.34 4.71 -9.71
N ASP A 369 -13.42 6.03 -9.61
CA ASP A 369 -13.67 6.94 -10.73
C ASP A 369 -12.50 7.00 -11.73
N MET A 370 -11.26 6.71 -11.28
CA MET A 370 -10.09 6.55 -12.15
C MET A 370 -10.02 5.18 -12.85
N ALA A 371 -10.71 4.16 -12.32
CA ALA A 371 -10.51 2.78 -12.72
C ALA A 371 -11.03 2.49 -14.15
N TRP A 372 -10.13 2.38 -15.12
CA TRP A 372 -10.41 2.05 -16.51
C TRP A 372 -11.23 0.76 -16.65
N LYS A 373 -10.78 -0.31 -15.97
CA LYS A 373 -11.40 -1.64 -16.00
C LYS A 373 -12.86 -1.59 -15.53
N ARG A 374 -13.13 -0.80 -14.49
CA ARG A 374 -14.43 -0.72 -13.84
C ARG A 374 -15.42 0.19 -14.58
N ASN A 375 -14.92 1.28 -15.15
CA ASN A 375 -15.73 2.28 -15.86
C ASN A 375 -15.81 2.05 -17.37
N SER A 376 -15.69 0.81 -17.85
CA SER A 376 -15.79 0.48 -19.28
C SER A 376 -14.86 1.30 -20.18
N GLY A 377 -13.66 1.63 -19.70
CA GLY A 377 -12.70 2.47 -20.42
C GLY A 377 -13.06 3.95 -20.53
N SER A 378 -14.01 4.42 -19.72
CA SER A 378 -14.38 5.84 -19.61
C SER A 378 -14.31 6.31 -18.15
N PRO A 379 -13.10 6.45 -17.56
CA PRO A 379 -12.94 7.03 -16.22
C PRO A 379 -13.62 8.40 -16.11
N THR A 380 -14.20 8.69 -14.95
CA THR A 380 -14.96 9.92 -14.67
C THR A 380 -14.20 10.88 -13.75
N TYR A 381 -13.08 10.44 -13.19
CA TYR A 381 -12.26 11.24 -12.29
C TYR A 381 -11.77 12.53 -12.98
N LYS A 382 -11.92 13.66 -12.28
CA LYS A 382 -11.48 14.97 -12.74
C LYS A 382 -10.06 15.22 -12.27
N TYR A 383 -9.10 15.05 -13.18
CA TYR A 383 -7.70 15.31 -12.89
C TYR A 383 -7.41 16.80 -12.64
N PRO A 384 -6.38 17.10 -11.84
CA PRO A 384 -5.82 18.45 -11.74
C PRO A 384 -5.44 19.01 -13.11
N PRO A 385 -5.54 20.34 -13.34
CA PRO A 385 -5.24 20.97 -14.63
C PRO A 385 -3.86 20.61 -15.21
N GLU A 386 -2.88 20.33 -14.36
CA GLU A 386 -1.51 19.96 -14.73
C GLU A 386 -1.44 18.67 -15.57
N PHE A 387 -2.47 17.81 -15.49
CA PHE A 387 -2.56 16.59 -16.29
C PHE A 387 -3.04 16.82 -17.73
N GLN A 388 -3.63 17.99 -18.04
CA GLN A 388 -4.26 18.26 -19.34
C GLN A 388 -3.31 18.06 -20.52
N TRP A 389 -2.03 18.38 -20.34
CA TRP A 389 -1.00 18.31 -21.39
C TRP A 389 0.00 17.19 -21.17
N LEU A 390 -0.29 16.29 -20.23
CA LEU A 390 0.57 15.15 -19.92
C LEU A 390 0.45 14.12 -21.05
N TYR A 391 1.50 13.98 -21.87
CA TYR A 391 1.56 13.02 -22.99
C TYR A 391 2.74 12.04 -22.84
N PRO A 392 2.51 10.71 -22.93
CA PRO A 392 1.21 10.04 -22.99
C PRO A 392 0.39 10.30 -21.71
N PRO A 393 -0.96 10.24 -21.80
CA PRO A 393 -1.82 10.36 -20.63
C PRO A 393 -1.60 9.16 -19.70
N VAL A 394 -1.80 9.38 -18.40
CA VAL A 394 -1.78 8.29 -17.41
C VAL A 394 -3.15 7.63 -17.32
N ASP A 395 -3.16 6.33 -17.07
CA ASP A 395 -4.40 5.60 -16.77
C ASP A 395 -4.16 4.50 -15.72
N SER A 396 -5.26 3.85 -15.32
CA SER A 396 -5.26 2.80 -14.30
C SER A 396 -4.94 1.41 -14.85
N LYS A 397 -4.51 1.26 -16.11
CA LYS A 397 -4.10 -0.03 -16.65
C LYS A 397 -2.74 -0.40 -16.06
N TYR A 398 -2.35 -1.65 -16.24
CA TYR A 398 -0.98 -2.06 -15.88
C TYR A 398 0.02 -1.31 -16.76
N TYR A 399 1.20 -1.03 -16.22
CA TYR A 399 2.27 -0.30 -16.88
C TYR A 399 2.78 -1.06 -18.12
N ASP A 400 2.74 -0.40 -19.28
CA ASP A 400 3.11 -1.00 -20.56
C ASP A 400 3.98 -0.06 -21.39
N VAL A 401 4.94 -0.65 -22.11
CA VAL A 401 5.99 0.03 -22.88
C VAL A 401 6.12 -0.66 -24.23
N ASP A 402 6.11 0.12 -25.30
CA ASP A 402 6.33 -0.43 -26.64
C ASP A 402 7.81 -0.84 -26.87
N PRO A 403 8.12 -1.63 -27.91
CA PRO A 403 9.50 -2.01 -28.23
C PRO A 403 10.46 -0.84 -28.50
N LYS A 404 9.95 0.38 -28.71
CA LYS A 404 10.78 1.61 -28.87
C LYS A 404 11.06 2.29 -27.54
N GLY A 405 10.56 1.77 -26.43
CA GLY A 405 10.72 2.32 -25.09
C GLY A 405 9.77 3.48 -24.79
N LYS A 406 8.66 3.61 -25.51
CA LYS A 406 7.63 4.60 -25.21
C LYS A 406 6.55 3.96 -24.33
N GLN A 407 6.23 4.60 -23.20
CA GLN A 407 5.08 4.19 -22.40
C GLN A 407 3.78 4.31 -23.23
N VAL A 408 2.96 3.25 -23.24
CA VAL A 408 1.69 3.21 -24.00
C VAL A 408 0.45 3.10 -23.10
N ALA A 409 0.61 2.65 -21.86
CA ALA A 409 -0.47 2.58 -20.88
C ALA A 409 0.03 2.67 -19.43
N GLY A 410 -0.89 2.82 -18.48
CA GLY A 410 -0.63 2.85 -17.05
C GLY A 410 -0.08 4.18 -16.55
N GLY A 411 0.71 4.12 -15.49
CA GLY A 411 1.32 5.30 -14.85
C GLY A 411 0.60 5.78 -13.59
N LEU A 412 -0.54 5.19 -13.21
CA LEU A 412 -1.15 5.39 -11.88
C LEU A 412 -0.73 4.34 -10.85
N PHE A 413 -0.37 3.14 -11.31
CA PHE A 413 0.10 2.04 -10.49
C PHE A 413 1.57 1.73 -10.79
N GLY A 414 2.28 1.23 -9.79
CA GLY A 414 3.61 0.68 -9.96
C GLY A 414 3.61 -0.71 -10.59
N LEU A 415 4.81 -1.27 -10.74
CA LEU A 415 5.05 -2.58 -11.36
C LEU A 415 4.45 -3.78 -10.61
N ASP A 416 4.06 -3.65 -9.35
CA ASP A 416 3.33 -4.72 -8.65
C ASP A 416 1.85 -4.77 -9.04
N GLY A 417 1.34 -3.75 -9.76
CA GLY A 417 -0.04 -3.65 -10.18
C GLY A 417 -1.05 -3.45 -9.04
N VAL A 418 -0.58 -3.16 -7.82
CA VAL A 418 -1.42 -2.95 -6.63
C VAL A 418 -1.20 -1.56 -6.05
N HIS A 419 0.05 -1.19 -5.84
CA HIS A 419 0.41 0.05 -5.17
C HIS A 419 0.52 1.20 -6.18
N PRO A 420 0.20 2.43 -5.75
CA PRO A 420 0.29 3.59 -6.64
C PRO A 420 1.74 3.85 -7.09
N SER A 421 1.88 4.37 -8.30
CA SER A 421 3.13 4.99 -8.77
C SER A 421 3.41 6.29 -8.01
N VAL A 422 4.51 6.99 -8.31
CA VAL A 422 4.77 8.32 -7.75
C VAL A 422 3.65 9.31 -8.14
N ILE A 423 3.17 9.23 -9.38
CA ILE A 423 2.00 10.01 -9.82
C ILE A 423 0.73 9.61 -9.06
N GLY A 424 0.52 8.31 -8.84
CA GLY A 424 -0.60 7.81 -8.03
C GLY A 424 -0.55 8.31 -6.58
N GLN A 425 0.62 8.32 -5.97
CA GLN A 425 0.86 8.88 -4.63
C GLN A 425 0.54 10.39 -4.61
N GLY A 426 0.93 11.13 -5.65
CA GLY A 426 0.58 12.55 -5.80
C GLY A 426 -0.93 12.79 -5.88
N LEU A 427 -1.68 11.93 -6.58
CA LEU A 427 -3.16 12.03 -6.66
C LEU A 427 -3.83 11.73 -5.33
N ILE A 428 -3.31 10.77 -4.57
CA ILE A 428 -3.79 10.52 -3.21
C ILE A 428 -3.51 11.74 -2.33
N ALA A 429 -2.30 12.31 -2.38
CA ALA A 429 -1.94 13.51 -1.63
C ALA A 429 -2.86 14.68 -1.98
N HIS A 430 -3.22 14.82 -3.25
CA HIS A 430 -4.15 15.84 -3.73
C HIS A 430 -5.55 15.70 -3.11
N GLU A 431 -6.08 14.50 -2.99
CA GLU A 431 -7.40 14.28 -2.37
C GLU A 431 -7.38 14.53 -0.86
N PHE A 432 -6.31 14.16 -0.15
CA PHE A 432 -6.12 14.54 1.25
C PHE A 432 -5.98 16.06 1.42
N LEU A 433 -5.22 16.73 0.54
CA LEU A 433 -5.07 18.19 0.56
C LEU A 433 -6.42 18.90 0.35
N LYS A 434 -7.26 18.41 -0.56
CA LYS A 434 -8.63 18.94 -0.76
C LYS A 434 -9.47 18.82 0.50
N ALA A 435 -9.43 17.67 1.18
CA ALA A 435 -10.14 17.48 2.44
C ALA A 435 -9.60 18.42 3.54
N MET A 436 -8.28 18.62 3.61
CA MET A 436 -7.65 19.56 4.53
C MET A 436 -8.05 21.02 4.25
N GLN A 437 -8.11 21.42 2.97
CA GLN A 437 -8.59 22.75 2.58
C GLN A 437 -10.05 22.96 2.96
N ALA A 438 -10.91 21.96 2.70
CA ALA A 438 -12.33 22.01 3.09
C ALA A 438 -12.52 22.11 4.61
N ALA A 439 -11.63 21.49 5.39
CA ALA A 439 -11.59 21.57 6.84
C ALA A 439 -10.92 22.84 7.40
N GLY A 440 -10.43 23.74 6.53
CA GLY A 440 -9.72 24.97 6.93
C GLY A 440 -8.31 24.73 7.49
N ARG A 441 -7.71 23.56 7.23
CA ARG A 441 -6.37 23.16 7.70
C ARG A 441 -5.25 23.43 6.71
N ALA A 442 -5.60 23.86 5.50
CA ALA A 442 -4.68 24.31 4.47
C ALA A 442 -5.28 25.53 3.76
N ALA A 443 -4.44 26.49 3.38
CA ALA A 443 -4.89 27.66 2.64
C ALA A 443 -5.39 27.26 1.24
N GLY A 444 -6.42 27.97 0.76
CA GLY A 444 -6.87 27.85 -0.63
C GLY A 444 -5.76 28.24 -1.60
N GLY A 445 -5.61 27.49 -2.69
CA GLY A 445 -4.57 27.72 -3.70
C GLY A 445 -3.24 26.98 -3.46
N ILE A 446 -3.05 26.34 -2.30
CA ILE A 446 -1.98 25.36 -2.11
C ILE A 446 -2.28 24.16 -3.03
N ALA A 447 -1.25 23.65 -3.71
CA ALA A 447 -1.34 22.51 -4.61
C ALA A 447 -0.17 21.56 -4.39
N ILE A 448 -0.35 20.31 -4.83
CA ILE A 448 0.73 19.33 -4.92
C ILE A 448 1.76 19.82 -5.94
N PRO A 449 3.08 19.66 -5.68
CA PRO A 449 4.14 20.05 -6.61
C PRO A 449 4.19 19.12 -7.84
N TRP A 450 3.20 19.22 -8.73
CA TRP A 450 3.02 18.32 -9.87
C TRP A 450 4.22 18.22 -10.81
N PRO A 451 4.93 19.30 -11.19
CA PRO A 451 6.12 19.19 -12.02
C PRO A 451 7.18 18.28 -11.39
N GLN A 452 7.39 18.39 -10.08
CA GLN A 452 8.33 17.56 -9.32
C GLN A 452 7.85 16.11 -9.32
N VAL A 453 6.56 15.86 -9.01
CA VAL A 453 5.94 14.52 -9.03
C VAL A 453 6.11 13.85 -10.39
N PHE A 454 5.82 14.55 -11.49
CA PHE A 454 5.98 13.99 -12.84
C PHE A 454 7.43 13.68 -13.18
N SER A 455 8.37 14.51 -12.73
CA SER A 455 9.80 14.34 -12.99
C SER A 455 10.45 13.24 -12.14
N SER A 456 9.87 12.91 -10.97
CA SER A 456 10.39 11.90 -10.05
C SER A 456 9.83 10.50 -10.28
N ASP A 457 8.77 10.38 -11.11
CA ASP A 457 8.25 9.10 -11.58
C ASP A 457 9.16 8.52 -12.68
N SER A 458 9.98 7.54 -12.31
CA SER A 458 10.98 6.91 -13.17
C SER A 458 10.38 5.98 -14.21
N LEU A 459 9.19 5.40 -13.98
CA LEU A 459 8.48 4.63 -15.01
C LEU A 459 8.04 5.53 -16.16
N ARG A 460 7.73 6.80 -15.87
CA ARG A 460 7.39 7.80 -16.88
C ARG A 460 8.61 8.39 -17.56
N THR A 461 9.58 8.86 -16.77
CA THR A 461 10.74 9.62 -17.29
C THR A 461 11.82 8.75 -17.89
N ASN A 462 11.92 7.49 -17.46
CA ASN A 462 12.87 6.50 -17.96
C ASN A 462 12.21 5.12 -18.11
N PRO A 463 11.33 4.93 -19.11
CA PRO A 463 10.57 3.69 -19.25
C PRO A 463 11.46 2.45 -19.33
N ILE A 464 11.07 1.41 -18.58
CA ILE A 464 11.72 0.10 -18.57
C ILE A 464 11.36 -0.67 -19.85
N ARG A 465 12.30 -0.77 -20.78
CA ARG A 465 12.11 -1.35 -22.11
C ARG A 465 11.98 -2.86 -22.10
N VAL A 466 12.62 -3.56 -21.15
CA VAL A 466 12.48 -5.02 -21.00
C VAL A 466 11.06 -5.44 -20.58
N MET A 467 10.17 -4.51 -20.24
CA MET A 467 8.78 -4.82 -19.88
C MET A 467 7.97 -5.47 -21.00
N HIS A 468 8.25 -5.18 -22.27
CA HIS A 468 7.49 -5.76 -23.38
C HIS A 468 7.58 -7.30 -23.40
N GLU A 469 8.70 -7.85 -22.93
CA GLU A 469 8.92 -9.30 -22.78
C GLU A 469 7.94 -9.97 -21.79
N LEU A 470 7.48 -9.25 -20.76
CA LEU A 470 6.46 -9.76 -19.82
C LEU A 470 5.12 -10.05 -20.49
N TYR A 471 4.80 -9.31 -21.56
CA TYR A 471 3.54 -9.41 -22.25
C TYR A 471 3.59 -10.38 -23.43
N GLU A 472 4.75 -10.50 -24.07
CA GLU A 472 4.91 -11.25 -25.31
C GLU A 472 5.38 -12.69 -25.08
N ASN A 473 6.01 -12.99 -23.94
CA ASN A 473 6.63 -14.30 -23.70
C ASN A 473 6.17 -14.98 -22.41
N ASP A 474 5.43 -16.10 -22.57
CA ASP A 474 5.09 -17.06 -21.50
C ASP A 474 6.32 -17.62 -20.77
N GLY A 475 7.53 -17.47 -21.33
CA GLY A 475 8.80 -17.91 -20.73
C GLY A 475 9.13 -17.19 -19.43
N LEU A 476 8.95 -15.87 -19.40
CA LEU A 476 9.16 -15.05 -18.21
C LEU A 476 8.11 -15.35 -17.14
N ILE A 477 6.87 -15.61 -17.56
CA ILE A 477 5.79 -16.03 -16.66
C ILE A 477 6.08 -17.40 -16.06
N ARG A 478 6.51 -18.38 -16.86
CA ARG A 478 6.92 -19.70 -16.35
C ARG A 478 8.11 -19.60 -15.40
N PHE A 479 9.03 -18.67 -15.66
CA PHE A 479 10.13 -18.37 -14.76
C PHE A 479 9.65 -17.70 -13.45
N LEU A 480 8.83 -16.66 -13.50
CA LEU A 480 8.23 -16.03 -12.32
C LEU A 480 7.39 -17.02 -11.50
N LEU A 481 6.67 -17.93 -12.16
CA LEU A 481 5.93 -19.02 -11.51
C LEU A 481 6.86 -20.09 -10.92
N PHE A 482 7.99 -20.39 -11.57
CA PHE A 482 9.02 -21.26 -11.01
C PHE A 482 9.63 -20.66 -9.74
N VAL A 483 10.04 -19.39 -9.81
CA VAL A 483 10.52 -18.61 -8.66
C VAL A 483 9.42 -18.50 -7.58
N SER A 484 8.16 -18.27 -7.97
CA SER A 484 7.00 -18.29 -7.07
C SER A 484 6.72 -19.64 -6.42
N SER A 485 6.96 -20.75 -7.13
CA SER A 485 6.78 -22.11 -6.59
C SER A 485 7.91 -22.52 -5.64
N LEU A 486 9.07 -21.86 -5.73
CA LEU A 486 10.13 -21.92 -4.73
C LEU A 486 9.71 -21.12 -3.48
N PHE A 487 9.03 -19.97 -3.65
CA PHE A 487 8.48 -19.16 -2.54
C PHE A 487 7.29 -19.81 -1.81
N SER A 488 6.44 -20.60 -2.50
CA SER A 488 5.20 -21.16 -1.92
C SER A 488 5.40 -22.43 -1.09
N LYS A 489 6.63 -22.93 -0.93
CA LYS A 489 6.90 -24.13 -0.10
C LYS A 489 7.13 -23.83 1.38
N ASN A 490 7.27 -22.56 1.76
CA ASN A 490 7.57 -22.15 3.14
C ASN A 490 6.68 -20.98 3.66
N ALA A 491 5.46 -20.81 3.15
CA ALA A 491 4.45 -19.89 3.71
C ALA A 491 3.39 -20.63 4.54
#